data_AF-U3KZ20-F1
#
_entry.id   AF-U3KZ20-F1
#
_cell.length_a   1.000
_cell.length_b   1.000
_cell.length_c   1.000
_cell.angle_alpha   90.00
_cell.angle_beta   90.00
_cell.angle_gamma   90.00
#
_symmetry.space_group_name_H-M   'P 1'
#
loop_
_entity.id
_entity.type
_entity.pdbx_description
1 polymer ?
#
loop_
_entity_poly.entity_id
_entity_poly.type
_entity_poly.pdbx_seq_one_letter_code
_entity_poly.pdbx_strand_id
1 'polypeptide(L)'
;LITFIAAVHYFYMRDYYATFDDSPTFFRYVDWVLTVPLMCVEFYLILKVAGAKVGLMWKLIFLSVVMLVTGYFGEVVALGNPTGQWIWGLISGIAYFMIVYI
;
A
#
# COMPACT_ATOMS: atom_id res chain seq x y z
N LEU A 1 3.75 16.09 4.17
CA LEU A 1 3.40 15.13 5.24
C LEU A 1 3.81 13.71 4.86
N ILE A 2 3.30 13.18 3.76
CA ILE A 2 3.56 11.80 3.30
C ILE A 2 5.07 11.53 3.12
N THR A 3 5.78 12.45 2.47
CA THR A 3 7.23 12.39 2.30
C THR A 3 8.01 12.36 3.62
N PHE A 4 7.51 13.04 4.65
CA PHE A 4 8.12 13.02 5.98
C PHE A 4 7.88 11.67 6.69
N ILE A 5 6.66 11.13 6.61
CA ILE A 5 6.34 9.79 7.14
C ILE A 5 7.25 8.74 6.49
N ALA A 6 7.34 8.76 5.16
CA ALA A 6 8.18 7.84 4.40
C ALA A 6 9.66 7.99 4.76
N ALA A 7 10.17 9.21 4.93
CA ALA A 7 11.56 9.44 5.33
C ALA A 7 11.87 8.82 6.72
N VAL A 8 10.99 9.02 7.70
CA VAL A 8 11.14 8.42 9.04
C VAL A 8 11.12 6.89 8.97
N HIS A 9 10.18 6.30 8.24
CA HIS A 9 10.11 4.84 8.06
C HIS A 9 11.34 4.30 7.32
N TYR A 10 11.88 5.06 6.36
CA TYR A 10 13.09 4.68 5.63
C TYR A 10 14.30 4.55 6.55
N PHE A 11 14.48 5.45 7.52
CA PHE A 11 15.55 5.33 8.50
C PHE A 11 15.40 4.06 9.35
N TYR A 12 14.18 3.72 9.81
CA TYR A 12 13.95 2.46 10.52
C TYR A 12 14.24 1.22 9.67
N MET A 13 13.83 1.23 8.41
CA MET A 13 14.09 0.13 7.47
C MET A 13 15.58 -0.06 7.21
N ARG A 14 16.33 1.03 7.03
CA ARG A 14 17.79 1.00 6.86
C ARG A 14 18.47 0.36 8.07
N ASP A 15 18.09 0.78 9.28
CA ASP A 15 18.71 0.30 10.50
C ASP A 15 18.35 -1.17 10.78
N TYR A 16 17.12 -1.59 10.45
CA TYR A 16 16.72 -3.00 10.46
C TYR A 16 17.58 -3.84 9.51
N TYR A 17 17.70 -3.42 8.24
CA TYR A 17 18.52 -4.14 7.26
C TYR A 17 19.98 -4.25 7.71
N ALA A 18 20.57 -3.16 8.23
CA ALA A 18 21.94 -3.17 8.73
C ALA A 18 22.16 -4.11 9.92
N THR A 19 21.12 -4.41 10.70
CA THR A 19 21.19 -5.24 11.91
C THR A 19 20.88 -6.71 11.63
N PHE A 20 19.88 -6.98 10.79
CA PHE A 20 19.33 -8.32 10.57
C PHE A 20 19.69 -8.92 9.21
N ASP A 21 20.25 -8.13 8.28
CA ASP A 21 20.54 -8.52 6.89
C ASP A 21 19.34 -9.16 6.17
N ASP A 22 18.13 -8.70 6.51
CA ASP A 22 16.88 -9.20 5.97
C ASP A 22 15.99 -8.05 5.48
N SER A 23 15.14 -8.34 4.51
CA SER A 23 14.24 -7.37 3.90
C SER A 23 13.21 -6.88 4.94
N PRO A 24 13.09 -5.56 5.19
CA PRO A 24 12.18 -5.00 6.18
C PRO A 24 10.73 -4.92 5.65
N THR A 25 10.19 -6.04 5.14
CA THR A 25 8.89 -6.12 4.48
C THR A 25 7.76 -5.62 5.36
N PHE A 26 7.74 -6.00 6.64
CA PHE A 26 6.75 -5.51 7.59
C PHE A 26 6.72 -3.97 7.68
N PHE A 27 7.89 -3.31 7.81
CA PHE A 27 7.97 -1.85 7.89
C PHE A 27 7.49 -1.17 6.62
N ARG A 28 7.73 -1.76 5.45
CA ARG A 28 7.19 -1.25 4.16
C ARG A 28 5.67 -1.23 4.19
N TYR A 29 5.03 -2.32 4.62
CA TYR A 29 3.57 -2.41 4.68
C TYR A 29 2.95 -1.48 5.74
N VAL A 30 3.62 -1.25 6.88
CA VAL A 30 3.19 -0.24 7.86
C VAL A 30 3.24 1.17 7.25
N ASP A 31 4.33 1.53 6.57
CA ASP A 31 4.43 2.82 5.87
C ASP A 31 3.34 2.96 4.81
N TRP A 32 3.10 1.95 3.98
CA TRP A 32 2.11 1.99 2.91
C TRP A 32 0.67 2.09 3.43
N VAL A 33 0.33 1.39 4.51
CA VAL A 33 -1.01 1.49 5.13
C VAL A 33 -1.28 2.91 5.64
N LEU A 34 -0.25 3.66 6.03
CA LEU A 34 -0.39 5.06 6.43
C LEU A 34 -0.37 6.01 5.22
N THR A 35 0.59 5.85 4.32
CA THR A 35 0.86 6.80 3.24
C THR A 35 -0.11 6.68 2.08
N VAL A 36 -0.56 5.47 1.71
CA VAL A 36 -1.44 5.27 0.54
C VAL A 36 -2.83 5.86 0.76
N PRO A 37 -3.54 5.64 1.89
CA PRO A 37 -4.80 6.32 2.15
C PRO A 37 -4.65 7.85 2.20
N LEU A 38 -3.54 8.35 2.75
CA LEU A 38 -3.25 9.79 2.75
C LEU A 38 -3.07 10.33 1.32
N MET A 39 -2.40 9.58 0.43
CA MET A 39 -2.31 9.92 -1.00
C MET A 39 -3.70 9.95 -1.66
N CYS A 40 -4.59 9.01 -1.35
CA CYS A 40 -5.96 9.02 -1.86
C CYS A 40 -6.75 10.25 -1.37
N VAL A 41 -6.55 10.68 -0.12
CA VAL A 41 -7.16 11.89 0.43
C VAL A 41 -6.59 13.13 -0.26
N GLU A 42 -5.27 13.23 -0.42
CA GLU A 42 -4.61 14.34 -1.11
C GLU A 42 -5.08 14.46 -2.56
N PHE A 43 -5.12 13.34 -3.28
CA PHE A 43 -5.65 13.26 -4.63
C PHE A 43 -7.11 13.71 -4.72
N TYR A 44 -7.96 13.26 -3.78
CA TYR A 44 -9.34 13.70 -3.71
C TYR A 44 -9.46 15.21 -3.46
N LEU A 45 -8.65 15.78 -2.57
CA LEU A 45 -8.68 17.21 -2.28
C LEU A 45 -8.33 18.06 -3.51
N ILE A 46 -7.43 17.58 -4.36
CA ILE A 46 -7.10 18.21 -5.65
C ILE A 46 -8.31 18.11 -6.61
N LEU A 47 -8.86 16.91 -6.80
CA LEU A 47 -9.98 16.70 -7.72
C LEU A 47 -11.32 17.29 -7.24
N LYS A 48 -11.46 17.56 -5.94
CA LYS A 48 -12.66 18.16 -5.35
C LYS A 48 -12.98 19.50 -6.01
N VAL A 49 -11.96 20.28 -6.38
CA VAL A 49 -12.11 21.56 -7.09
C VAL A 49 -12.73 21.35 -8.49
N ALA A 50 -12.49 20.21 -9.11
CA ALA A 50 -13.06 19.81 -10.41
C ALA A 50 -14.40 19.04 -10.28
N GLY A 51 -14.99 18.98 -9.08
CA GLY A 51 -16.30 18.34 -8.86
C GLY A 51 -16.26 16.86 -8.45
N ALA A 52 -15.11 16.34 -8.00
CA ALA A 52 -15.03 14.96 -7.52
C ALA A 52 -15.92 14.72 -6.29
N LYS A 53 -16.59 13.55 -6.28
CA LYS A 53 -17.47 13.12 -5.20
C LYS A 53 -16.67 12.47 -4.07
N VAL A 54 -17.09 12.68 -2.83
CA VAL A 54 -16.49 12.02 -1.64
C VAL A 54 -16.51 10.50 -1.76
N GLY A 55 -17.50 9.93 -2.46
CA GLY A 55 -17.55 8.49 -2.74
C GLY A 55 -16.36 7.95 -3.55
N LEU A 56 -15.73 8.78 -4.40
CA LEU A 56 -14.50 8.39 -5.12
C LEU A 56 -13.35 8.17 -4.14
N MET A 57 -13.16 9.10 -3.20
CA MET A 57 -12.12 9.00 -2.17
C MET A 57 -12.24 7.70 -1.36
N TRP A 58 -13.44 7.39 -0.88
CA TRP A 58 -13.66 6.16 -0.10
C TRP A 58 -13.48 4.89 -0.93
N LYS A 59 -13.85 4.89 -2.22
CA LYS A 59 -13.56 3.78 -3.13
C LYS A 59 -12.06 3.57 -3.29
N LEU A 60 -11.29 4.64 -3.51
CA LEU A 60 -9.83 4.58 -3.65
C LEU A 60 -9.16 4.08 -2.37
N ILE A 61 -9.56 4.59 -1.20
CA ILE A 61 -9.04 4.14 0.09
C ILE A 61 -9.35 2.65 0.31
N PHE A 62 -10.60 2.23 0.08
CA PHE A 62 -11.00 0.84 0.27
C PHE A 62 -10.20 -0.11 -0.63
N LEU A 63 -10.13 0.19 -1.93
CA LEU A 63 -9.38 -0.62 -2.89
C LEU A 63 -7.88 -0.65 -2.56
N SER A 64 -7.32 0.47 -2.08
CA SER A 64 -5.92 0.54 -1.64
C SER A 64 -5.65 -0.36 -0.44
N VAL A 65 -6.56 -0.39 0.55
CA VAL A 65 -6.45 -1.29 1.70
C VAL A 65 -6.53 -2.76 1.24
N VAL A 66 -7.46 -3.09 0.34
CA VAL A 66 -7.57 -4.46 -0.22
C VAL A 66 -6.27 -4.85 -0.93
N MET A 67 -5.73 -3.97 -1.78
CA MET A 67 -4.47 -4.17 -2.50
C MET A 67 -3.30 -4.43 -1.54
N LEU A 68 -3.18 -3.64 -0.47
CA LEU A 68 -2.09 -3.76 0.51
C LEU A 68 -2.24 -5.01 1.39
N VAL A 69 -3.44 -5.31 1.88
CA VAL A 69 -3.67 -6.51 2.70
C VAL A 69 -3.39 -7.77 1.89
N THR A 70 -3.92 -7.86 0.68
CA THR A 70 -3.72 -9.03 -0.18
C THR A 70 -2.27 -9.17 -0.62
N GLY A 71 -1.57 -8.05 -0.90
CA GLY A 71 -0.14 -8.04 -1.17
C GLY A 71 0.68 -8.59 0.02
N TYR A 72 0.36 -8.15 1.24
CA TYR A 72 1.05 -8.61 2.44
C TYR A 72 0.87 -10.11 2.69
N PHE A 73 -0.34 -10.62 2.46
CA PHE A 73 -0.60 -12.06 2.52
C PHE A 73 0.23 -12.84 1.50
N GLY A 74 0.42 -12.30 0.29
CA GLY A 74 1.27 -12.91 -0.73
C GLY A 74 2.76 -12.88 -0.37
N GLU A 75 3.28 -11.76 0.12
CA GLU A 75 4.71 -11.61 0.42
C GLU A 75 5.14 -12.29 1.72
N VAL A 76 4.31 -12.27 2.77
CA VAL A 76 4.71 -12.68 4.12
C VAL A 76 4.01 -13.96 4.56
N VAL A 77 2.69 -14.05 4.40
CA VAL A 77 1.91 -15.19 4.92
C VAL A 77 2.05 -16.43 4.03
N ALA A 78 2.10 -16.23 2.72
CA ALA A 78 2.29 -17.30 1.74
C ALA A 78 3.76 -17.59 1.42
N LEU A 79 4.71 -17.09 2.21
CA LEU A 79 6.13 -17.31 1.99
C LEU A 79 6.44 -18.82 2.00
N GLY A 80 7.10 -19.30 0.94
CA GLY A 80 7.39 -20.73 0.76
C GLY A 80 6.24 -21.55 0.13
N ASN A 81 5.10 -20.93 -0.19
CA ASN A 81 4.03 -21.54 -0.99
C ASN A 81 3.85 -20.78 -2.32
N PRO A 82 4.55 -21.19 -3.40
CA PRO A 82 4.54 -20.47 -4.66
C PRO A 82 3.13 -20.18 -5.19
N THR A 83 2.25 -21.19 -5.19
CA THR A 83 0.85 -21.04 -5.64
C THR A 83 0.10 -19.98 -4.84
N GLY A 84 0.28 -19.97 -3.51
CA GLY A 84 -0.29 -18.94 -2.63
C GLY A 84 0.22 -17.55 -2.98
N GLN A 85 1.52 -17.39 -3.21
CA GLN A 85 2.14 -16.10 -3.56
C GLN A 85 1.56 -15.55 -4.87
N TRP A 86 1.42 -16.39 -5.90
CA TRP A 86 0.84 -15.98 -7.19
C TRP A 86 -0.64 -15.60 -7.06
N ILE A 87 -1.44 -16.36 -6.31
CA ILE A 87 -2.86 -16.07 -6.12
C ILE A 87 -3.07 -14.75 -5.39
N TRP A 88 -2.39 -14.54 -4.26
CA TRP A 88 -2.51 -13.30 -3.50
C TRP A 88 -1.94 -12.09 -4.26
N GLY A 89 -0.85 -12.28 -4.99
CA GLY A 89 -0.30 -11.28 -5.91
C GLY A 89 -1.27 -10.91 -7.02
N LEU A 90 -1.98 -11.89 -7.60
CA LEU A 90 -3.01 -11.64 -8.60
C LEU A 90 -4.20 -10.86 -8.03
N ILE A 91 -4.68 -11.22 -6.84
CA ILE A 91 -5.77 -10.52 -6.16
C ILE A 91 -5.38 -9.06 -5.88
N SER A 92 -4.16 -8.85 -5.38
CA SER A 92 -3.59 -7.50 -5.17
C SER A 92 -3.48 -6.71 -6.48
N GLY A 93 -2.99 -7.34 -7.54
CA GLY A 93 -2.92 -6.75 -8.88
C GLY A 93 -4.29 -6.36 -9.44
N ILE A 94 -5.32 -7.19 -9.28
CA ILE A 94 -6.70 -6.87 -9.69
C ILE A 94 -7.20 -5.64 -8.93
N ALA A 95 -6.95 -5.55 -7.62
CA ALA A 95 -7.30 -4.37 -6.83
C ALA A 95 -6.58 -3.11 -7.34
N TYR A 96 -5.30 -3.20 -7.68
CA TYR A 96 -4.54 -2.11 -8.30
C TYR A 96 -5.15 -1.66 -9.63
N PHE A 97 -5.47 -2.59 -10.55
CA PHE A 97 -6.08 -2.23 -11.83
C PHE A 97 -7.46 -1.60 -11.68
N MET A 98 -8.24 -1.99 -10.66
CA MET A 98 -9.50 -1.33 -10.32
C MET A 98 -9.28 0.11 -9.84
N ILE A 99 -8.20 0.39 -9.08
CA ILE A 99 -7.85 1.76 -8.66
C ILE A 99 -7.57 2.63 -9.88
N VAL A 100 -6.75 2.13 -10.83
CA VAL A 100 -6.36 2.88 -12.04
C VAL A 100 -7.53 3.11 -12.99
N TYR A 101 -8.50 2.19 -13.03
CA TYR A 101 -9.65 2.27 -13.92
C TYR A 101 -10.69 3.34 -13.50
N ILE A 102 -10.80 3.63 -12.21
CA ILE A 102 -11.83 4.50 -11.63
C ILE A 102 -11.38 5.96 -11.63
#